data_AF-A0A419AYH7-F1
#
_entry.id   AF-A0A419AYH7-F1
#
_cell.length_a   1.000
_cell.length_b   1.000
_cell.length_c   1.000
_cell.angle_alpha   90.00
_cell.angle_beta   90.00
_cell.angle_gamma   90.00
#
_symmetry.space_group_name_H-M   'P 1'
#
loop_
_entity.id
_entity.type
_entity.pdbx_description
1 polymer ?
#
loop_
_entity_poly.entity_id
_entity_poly.type
_entity_poly.pdbx_seq_one_letter_code
_entity_poly.pdbx_strand_id
1 'polypeptide(L)'
;MTTVHTGYINFKNNWGENISWITIRHRRRNNPNYQEQENFRNIIAGEKRENIMTFKYETGKGSPFDYWWIKFITESGRLYTIKNDFYCSVTRNDDGNVYLSVDGNKKKMYVAFSRSSSCSVSIRQE
;
A
#
# COMPACT_ATOMS: atom_id res chain seq x y z
N MET A 1 8.07 -25.29 0.00
CA MET A 1 8.08 -24.66 -1.33
C MET A 1 7.19 -23.43 -1.26
N THR A 2 7.58 -22.36 -1.95
CA THR A 2 6.80 -21.14 -2.04
C THR A 2 5.99 -21.12 -3.34
N THR A 3 4.86 -20.40 -3.33
CA THR A 3 4.01 -20.21 -4.50
C THR A 3 3.83 -18.71 -4.73
N VAL A 4 4.07 -18.25 -5.96
CA VAL A 4 3.87 -16.86 -6.38
C VAL A 4 2.43 -16.68 -6.83
N HIS A 5 1.79 -15.63 -6.33
CA HIS A 5 0.41 -15.25 -6.64
C HIS A 5 0.37 -13.85 -7.23
N THR A 6 -0.76 -13.52 -7.88
CA THR A 6 -1.09 -12.14 -8.25
C THR A 6 -2.10 -11.60 -7.24
N GLY A 7 -1.84 -10.41 -6.70
CA GLY A 7 -2.76 -9.68 -5.85
C GLY A 7 -3.18 -8.35 -6.48
N TYR A 8 -4.18 -7.74 -5.87
CA TYR A 8 -4.74 -6.46 -6.29
C TYR A 8 -4.74 -5.47 -5.15
N ILE A 9 -4.32 -4.24 -5.42
CA ILE A 9 -4.37 -3.13 -4.48
C ILE A 9 -5.63 -2.33 -4.73
N ASN A 10 -6.37 -2.09 -3.67
CA ASN A 10 -7.47 -1.15 -3.59
C ASN A 10 -7.00 0.02 -2.71
N PHE A 11 -7.33 1.26 -3.08
CA PHE A 11 -6.87 2.46 -2.37
C PHE A 11 -8.04 3.35 -1.96
N LYS A 12 -8.04 3.83 -0.72
CA LYS A 12 -8.99 4.83 -0.22
C LYS A 12 -8.28 6.08 0.30
N ASN A 13 -8.68 7.25 -0.20
CA ASN A 13 -8.18 8.53 0.29
C ASN A 13 -9.04 9.04 1.46
N ASN A 14 -8.63 8.84 2.71
CA ASN A 14 -9.21 9.52 3.88
C ASN A 14 -8.27 10.62 4.41
N TRP A 15 -7.47 11.23 3.54
CA TRP A 15 -6.50 12.25 3.98
C TRP A 15 -7.16 13.55 4.46
N GLY A 16 -8.36 13.86 3.97
CA GLY A 16 -9.09 15.10 4.30
C GLY A 16 -8.95 16.20 3.24
N GLU A 17 -8.18 15.96 2.19
CA GLU A 17 -8.14 16.76 0.96
C GLU A 17 -7.80 15.85 -0.24
N ASN A 18 -7.86 16.38 -1.45
CA ASN A 18 -7.50 15.65 -2.65
C ASN A 18 -6.00 15.33 -2.65
N ILE A 19 -5.65 14.16 -3.21
CA ILE A 19 -4.28 13.79 -3.51
C ILE A 19 -4.05 14.08 -4.98
N SER A 20 -3.20 15.06 -5.27
CA SER A 20 -2.86 15.45 -6.64
C SER A 20 -2.04 14.36 -7.34
N TRP A 21 -1.13 13.73 -6.58
CA TRP A 21 -0.29 12.65 -7.07
C TRP A 21 0.11 11.68 -5.95
N ILE A 22 0.18 10.39 -6.24
CA ILE A 22 0.70 9.36 -5.33
C ILE A 22 1.47 8.28 -6.09
N THR A 23 2.63 7.88 -5.57
CA THR A 23 3.22 6.57 -5.86
C THR A 23 2.78 5.57 -4.81
N ILE A 24 2.34 4.40 -5.26
CA ILE A 24 2.19 3.22 -4.42
C ILE A 24 3.24 2.20 -4.85
N ARG A 25 3.92 1.60 -3.87
CA ARG A 25 4.89 0.54 -4.09
C ARG A 25 4.63 -0.64 -3.17
N HIS A 26 4.68 -1.83 -3.76
CA HIS A 26 4.84 -3.10 -3.08
C HIS A 26 6.22 -3.69 -3.39
N ARG A 27 6.82 -4.41 -2.44
CA ARG A 27 8.12 -5.04 -2.60
C ARG A 27 8.21 -6.34 -1.81
N ARG A 28 8.64 -7.42 -2.46
CA ARG A 28 8.97 -8.69 -1.80
C ARG A 28 10.41 -8.69 -1.31
N ARG A 29 10.68 -9.37 -0.19
CA ARG A 29 12.04 -9.55 0.40
C ARG A 29 12.74 -8.23 0.77
N ASN A 30 12.02 -7.11 0.77
CA ASN A 30 12.58 -5.76 0.76
C ASN A 30 13.67 -5.55 -0.31
N ASN A 31 13.58 -6.26 -1.44
CA ASN A 31 14.58 -6.19 -2.52
C ASN A 31 13.99 -5.45 -3.75
N PRO A 32 14.63 -4.37 -4.25
CA PRO A 32 14.15 -3.59 -5.40
C PRO A 32 13.94 -4.40 -6.69
N ASN A 33 14.64 -5.52 -6.88
CA ASN A 33 14.46 -6.38 -8.06
C ASN A 33 13.10 -7.12 -8.06
N TYR A 34 12.39 -7.11 -6.94
CA TYR A 34 11.07 -7.72 -6.76
C TYR A 34 10.06 -6.68 -6.28
N GLN A 35 10.13 -5.48 -6.87
CA GLN A 35 9.18 -4.41 -6.59
C GLN A 35 8.24 -4.18 -7.77
N GLU A 36 7.03 -3.79 -7.42
CA GLU A 36 6.03 -3.27 -8.32
C GLU A 36 5.68 -1.86 -7.82
N GLN A 37 5.58 -0.89 -8.71
CA GLN A 37 5.20 0.48 -8.35
C GLN A 37 4.40 1.15 -9.45
N GLU A 38 3.43 1.97 -9.05
CA GLU A 38 2.61 2.74 -9.98
C GLU A 38 2.29 4.13 -9.42
N ASN A 39 1.99 5.06 -10.34
CA ASN A 39 1.67 6.44 -10.03
C ASN A 39 0.23 6.74 -10.41
N PHE A 40 -0.48 7.41 -9.50
CA PHE A 40 -1.87 7.81 -9.70
C PHE A 40 -2.01 9.31 -9.45
N ARG A 41 -3.00 9.91 -10.11
CA ARG A 41 -3.30 11.34 -10.01
C ARG A 41 -4.75 11.58 -9.63
N ASN A 42 -5.00 12.77 -9.10
CA ASN A 42 -6.32 13.33 -8.84
C ASN A 42 -7.21 12.35 -8.06
N ILE A 43 -6.76 11.85 -6.91
CA ILE A 43 -7.58 11.00 -6.04
C ILE A 43 -8.37 11.90 -5.11
N ILE A 44 -9.69 11.95 -5.31
CA ILE A 44 -10.59 12.86 -4.61
C ILE A 44 -10.67 12.45 -3.14
N ALA A 45 -10.83 13.43 -2.24
CA ALA A 45 -11.08 13.16 -0.83
C ALA A 45 -12.29 12.23 -0.65
N GLY A 46 -12.11 11.14 0.10
CA GLY A 46 -13.13 10.11 0.31
C GLY A 46 -13.24 9.05 -0.79
N GLU A 47 -12.58 9.25 -1.94
CA GLU A 47 -12.63 8.31 -3.07
C GLU A 47 -12.03 6.95 -2.71
N LYS A 48 -12.65 5.89 -3.23
CA LYS A 48 -12.11 4.53 -3.25
C LYS A 48 -11.86 4.11 -4.70
N ARG A 49 -10.65 3.64 -5.00
CA ARG A 49 -10.28 3.03 -6.28
C ARG A 49 -10.01 1.54 -6.07
N GLU A 50 -10.76 0.70 -6.76
CA GLU A 50 -10.57 -0.74 -6.71
C GLU A 50 -9.58 -1.19 -7.78
N ASN A 51 -8.80 -2.24 -7.48
CA ASN A 51 -7.84 -2.88 -8.39
C ASN A 51 -6.93 -1.87 -9.10
N ILE A 52 -6.52 -0.82 -8.39
CA ILE A 52 -5.76 0.31 -8.93
C ILE A 52 -4.36 -0.11 -9.40
N MET A 53 -3.83 -1.20 -8.83
CA MET A 53 -2.51 -1.73 -9.13
C MET A 53 -2.51 -3.25 -8.93
N THR A 54 -1.79 -3.97 -9.77
CA THR A 54 -1.49 -5.40 -9.56
C THR A 54 -0.11 -5.57 -8.96
N PHE A 55 0.08 -6.61 -8.15
CA PHE A 55 1.39 -6.94 -7.57
C PHE A 55 1.55 -8.44 -7.43
N LYS A 56 2.78 -8.89 -7.17
CA LYS A 56 3.06 -10.30 -6.88
C LYS A 56 3.38 -10.50 -5.41
N TYR A 57 2.84 -11.54 -4.81
CA TYR A 57 3.18 -11.96 -3.44
C TYR A 57 3.48 -13.46 -3.41
N GLU A 58 4.17 -13.89 -2.35
CA GLU A 58 4.57 -15.29 -2.19
C GLU A 58 4.00 -15.86 -0.90
N THR A 59 3.52 -17.10 -0.95
CA THR A 59 3.03 -17.81 0.23
C THR A 59 3.66 -19.20 0.33
N GLY A 60 3.53 -19.84 1.49
CA GLY A 60 4.13 -21.16 1.76
C GLY A 60 5.34 -21.10 2.67
N LYS A 61 5.92 -22.26 3.00
CA LYS A 61 7.06 -22.34 3.92
C LYS A 61 8.28 -21.63 3.31
N GLY A 62 8.78 -20.62 4.01
CA GLY A 62 9.92 -19.81 3.57
C GLY A 62 9.54 -18.67 2.61
N SER A 63 8.24 -18.34 2.49
CA SER A 63 7.83 -17.20 1.69
C SER A 63 8.43 -15.91 2.25
N PRO A 64 8.91 -15.02 1.37
CA PRO A 64 9.39 -13.74 1.80
C PRO A 64 8.25 -12.85 2.29
N PHE A 65 8.66 -11.79 2.96
CA PHE A 65 7.77 -10.77 3.47
C PHE A 65 7.44 -9.70 2.43
N ASP A 66 6.28 -9.06 2.61
CA ASP A 66 5.82 -7.92 1.83
C ASP A 66 6.08 -6.59 2.54
N TYR A 67 6.53 -5.61 1.76
CA TYR A 67 6.87 -4.28 2.21
C TYR A 67 6.17 -3.24 1.36
N TRP A 68 5.53 -2.29 2.03
CA TRP A 68 4.73 -1.24 1.40
C TRP A 68 5.42 0.11 1.54
N TRP A 69 5.20 0.96 0.56
CA TRP A 69 5.63 2.34 0.62
C TRP A 69 4.72 3.22 -0.23
N ILE A 70 4.48 4.43 0.25
CA ILE A 70 3.80 5.47 -0.51
C ILE A 70 4.56 6.78 -0.39
N LYS A 71 4.44 7.59 -1.42
CA LYS A 71 4.80 9.02 -1.41
C LYS A 71 3.75 9.78 -2.17
N PHE A 72 3.20 10.83 -1.58
CA PHE A 72 2.08 11.54 -2.18
C PHE A 72 2.13 13.03 -1.93
N ILE A 73 1.58 13.78 -2.88
CA ILE A 73 1.44 15.23 -2.86
C ILE A 73 -0.04 15.53 -2.73
N THR A 74 -0.41 16.40 -1.80
CA THR A 74 -1.78 16.88 -1.64
C THR A 74 -2.11 17.98 -2.63
N GLU A 75 -3.39 18.33 -2.77
CA GLU A 75 -3.81 19.48 -3.56
C GLU A 75 -3.25 20.80 -3.01
N SER A 76 -3.07 20.91 -1.68
CA SER A 76 -2.33 22.02 -1.05
C SER A 76 -0.81 22.02 -1.31
N GLY A 77 -0.29 21.07 -2.09
CA GLY A 77 1.12 20.99 -2.49
C GLY A 77 2.06 20.41 -1.43
N ARG A 78 1.54 19.82 -0.35
CA ARG A 78 2.35 19.22 0.72
C ARG A 78 2.74 17.79 0.37
N LEU A 79 4.02 17.47 0.61
CA LEU A 79 4.59 16.16 0.31
C LEU A 79 4.64 15.29 1.56
N TYR A 80 4.18 14.04 1.43
CA TYR A 80 4.16 13.07 2.52
C TYR A 80 4.71 11.72 2.09
N THR A 81 5.18 10.95 3.06
CA THR A 81 5.76 9.62 2.86
C THR A 81 5.53 8.75 4.10
N ILE A 82 5.80 7.45 3.96
CA ILE A 82 5.99 6.54 5.10
C ILE A 82 7.43 6.02 5.12
N LYS A 83 7.81 5.27 6.16
CA LYS A 83 9.12 4.59 6.16
C LYS A 83 9.22 3.63 4.97
N ASN A 84 10.43 3.52 4.41
CA ASN A 84 10.67 2.80 3.15
C ASN A 84 10.47 1.28 3.26
N ASP A 85 10.54 0.71 4.45
CA ASP A 85 10.53 -0.73 4.72
C ASP A 85 9.32 -1.12 5.57
N PHE A 86 8.15 -0.53 5.32
CA PHE A 86 6.95 -0.86 6.09
C PHE A 86 6.45 -2.28 5.80
N TYR A 87 6.85 -3.18 6.69
CA TYR A 87 6.44 -4.58 6.69
C TYR A 87 4.95 -4.77 7.01
N CYS A 88 4.25 -5.48 6.14
CA CYS A 88 2.91 -6.03 6.39
C CYS A 88 2.59 -7.10 5.35
N SER A 89 2.54 -8.39 5.71
CA SER A 89 2.52 -9.47 4.70
C SER A 89 1.13 -10.03 4.40
N VAL A 90 0.92 -10.34 3.11
CA VAL A 90 -0.22 -11.10 2.63
C VAL A 90 0.02 -12.58 2.96
N THR A 91 -0.99 -13.27 3.47
CA THR A 91 -0.88 -14.68 3.82
C THR A 91 -1.67 -15.56 2.85
N ARG A 92 -1.44 -16.87 2.90
CA ARG A 92 -2.21 -17.86 2.12
C ARG A 92 -3.71 -17.88 2.45
N ASN A 93 -4.10 -17.32 3.59
CA ASN A 93 -5.50 -17.27 3.99
C ASN A 93 -6.22 -16.07 3.39
N ASP A 94 -5.47 -15.06 2.93
CA ASP A 94 -6.02 -13.89 2.28
C ASP A 94 -6.34 -14.20 0.81
N ASP A 95 -7.32 -13.51 0.28
CA ASP A 95 -7.82 -13.62 -1.11
C ASP A 95 -6.96 -12.84 -2.13
N GLY A 96 -5.83 -12.27 -1.69
CA GLY A 96 -4.95 -11.45 -2.53
C GLY A 96 -5.43 -10.02 -2.75
N ASN A 97 -6.59 -9.62 -2.21
CA ASN A 97 -7.05 -8.23 -2.22
C ASN A 97 -6.47 -7.48 -1.02
N VAL A 98 -5.74 -6.39 -1.29
CA VAL A 98 -5.14 -5.54 -0.27
C VAL A 98 -5.80 -4.18 -0.28
N TYR A 99 -6.28 -3.73 0.88
CA TYR A 99 -6.92 -2.44 1.04
C TYR A 99 -5.96 -1.46 1.71
N LEU A 100 -5.45 -0.52 0.93
CA LEU A 100 -4.65 0.59 1.40
C LEU A 100 -5.54 1.79 1.69
N SER A 101 -5.26 2.48 2.78
CA SER A 101 -5.86 3.80 3.01
C SER A 101 -4.90 4.73 3.74
N VAL A 102 -5.06 6.03 3.48
CA VAL A 102 -4.37 7.08 4.23
C VAL A 102 -5.40 7.87 5.04
N ASP A 103 -5.07 8.19 6.29
CA ASP A 103 -5.91 8.95 7.21
C ASP A 103 -5.14 10.17 7.68
N GLY A 104 -5.62 11.36 7.31
CA GLY A 104 -4.93 12.61 7.60
C GLY A 104 -5.15 13.14 9.01
N ASN A 105 -6.21 12.69 9.69
CA ASN A 105 -6.44 13.02 11.11
C ASN A 105 -5.48 12.22 12.00
N LYS A 106 -5.35 10.92 11.72
CA LYS A 106 -4.45 10.03 12.47
C LYS A 106 -3.00 10.07 11.99
N LYS A 107 -2.73 10.71 10.83
CA LYS A 107 -1.44 10.70 10.14
C LYS A 107 -0.89 9.28 9.97
N LYS A 108 -1.73 8.39 9.47
CA LYS A 108 -1.40 6.96 9.30
C LYS A 108 -1.79 6.43 7.94
N MET A 109 -0.98 5.51 7.44
CA MET A 109 -1.35 4.59 6.38
C MET A 109 -1.78 3.28 7.01
N TYR A 110 -2.81 2.64 6.44
CA TYR A 110 -3.30 1.32 6.80
C TYR A 110 -3.13 0.36 5.63
N VAL A 111 -2.82 -0.89 5.95
CA VAL A 111 -2.83 -2.03 5.03
C VAL A 111 -3.76 -3.08 5.66
N ALA A 112 -4.82 -3.43 4.97
CA ALA A 112 -5.80 -4.41 5.45
C ALA A 112 -6.00 -5.54 4.43
N PHE A 113 -6.36 -6.70 4.96
CA PHE A 113 -6.56 -7.94 4.21
C PHE A 113 -7.93 -8.55 4.54
N SER A 114 -8.34 -9.56 3.78
CA SER A 114 -9.63 -10.23 3.97
C SER A 114 -9.71 -11.10 5.23
N ARG A 115 -8.61 -11.71 5.67
CA ARG A 115 -8.61 -12.57 6.87
C ARG A 115 -7.50 -12.24 7.87
N SER A 116 -6.35 -11.82 7.40
CA SER A 116 -5.22 -11.45 8.26
C SER A 116 -5.46 -10.12 8.98
N SER A 117 -4.74 -9.93 10.10
CA SER A 117 -4.77 -8.67 10.83
C SER A 117 -4.23 -7.52 9.98
N SER A 118 -4.86 -6.35 10.08
CA SER A 118 -4.38 -5.13 9.43
C SER A 118 -3.13 -4.57 10.11
N CYS A 119 -2.27 -3.91 9.35
CA CYS A 119 -1.14 -3.13 9.86
C CYS A 119 -1.37 -1.62 9.68
N SER A 120 -0.65 -0.80 10.44
CA SER A 120 -0.61 0.64 10.23
C SER A 120 0.79 1.23 10.47
N VAL A 121 1.07 2.37 9.85
CA VAL A 121 2.34 3.09 9.99
C VAL A 121 2.11 4.59 9.95
N SER A 122 2.93 5.34 10.68
CA SER A 122 2.91 6.80 10.67
C SER A 122 3.33 7.35 9.31
N ILE A 123 2.57 8.33 8.83
CA ILE A 123 2.90 9.19 7.70
C ILE A 123 3.63 10.41 8.24
N ARG A 124 4.71 10.80 7.57
CA ARG A 124 5.46 12.03 7.87
C ARG A 124 5.45 12.95 6.65
N GLN A 125 5.55 14.24 6.92
CA GLN A 125 5.79 15.23 5.87
C GLN A 125 7.29 15.18 5.49
N GLU A 126 7.59 15.28 4.20
CA GLU A 126 8.98 15.48 3.70
C GLU A 126 9.28 16.97 3.50
#